data_AF-A0A7S2LVE1-F1
#
_entry.id   AF-A0A7S2LVE1-F1
#
_cell.length_a   1.000
_cell.length_b   1.000
_cell.length_c   1.000
_cell.angle_alpha   90.00
_cell.angle_beta   90.00
_cell.angle_gamma   90.00
#
_symmetry.space_group_name_H-M   'P 1'
#
loop_
_entity.id
_entity.type
_entity.pdbx_description
1 polymer ?
#
loop_
_entity_poly.entity_id
_entity_poly.type
_entity_poly.pdbx_seq_one_letter_code
_entity_poly.pdbx_strand_id
1 'polypeptide(L)'
;KECATCDLVRYCSDACKQDHRSQHKEACKKRAAELHDALLFKQPESSNLGDCAICCLPMPLYSNIMLICCGKVICNGCNHAKKMSEEEASLDPSCPICQEPAPTTKDLEKFMMKRIKMNDPIAIRHEGIEQSRKGDYQSAFKNFTKAAELGNADAHYQLSLLYQNGHGVEKDKQQEVHHRELAAI
;
A
#
# COMPACT_ATOMS: atom_id res chain seq x y z
N LYS A 1 24.05 -14.01 20.29
CA LYS A 1 23.36 -12.83 19.72
C LYS A 1 23.57 -12.78 18.22
N GLU A 2 22.51 -12.76 17.43
CA GLU A 2 22.61 -12.74 15.96
C GLU A 2 22.82 -11.34 15.40
N CYS A 3 23.44 -11.26 14.23
CA CYS A 3 23.49 -10.04 13.44
C CYS A 3 22.17 -9.84 12.70
N ALA A 4 21.24 -9.07 13.30
CA ALA A 4 19.91 -8.79 12.74
C ALA A 4 19.88 -8.10 11.36
N THR A 5 21.05 -7.72 10.82
CA THR A 5 21.17 -7.09 9.49
C THR A 5 21.50 -8.09 8.38
N CYS A 6 22.12 -9.23 8.70
CA CYS A 6 22.58 -10.18 7.68
C CYS A 6 22.36 -11.65 8.02
N ASP A 7 22.01 -11.96 9.27
CA ASP A 7 21.76 -13.31 9.80
C ASP A 7 22.90 -14.34 9.61
N LEU A 8 24.08 -13.91 9.16
CA LEU A 8 25.24 -14.79 8.91
C LEU A 8 26.05 -15.14 10.16
N VAL A 9 26.05 -14.26 11.16
CA VAL A 9 27.00 -14.35 12.29
C VAL A 9 26.25 -14.33 13.61
N ARG A 10 26.69 -15.23 14.51
CA ARG A 10 26.26 -15.28 15.90
C ARG A 10 27.45 -14.90 16.78
N TYR A 11 27.26 -13.91 17.64
CA TYR A 11 28.22 -13.48 18.65
C TYR A 11 27.93 -14.15 20.00
N CYS A 12 28.96 -14.58 20.71
CA CYS A 12 28.82 -15.18 22.04
C CYS A 12 28.44 -14.16 23.12
N SER A 13 28.78 -12.88 22.93
CA SER A 13 28.48 -11.78 23.86
C SER A 13 28.39 -10.42 23.13
N ASP A 14 27.93 -9.37 23.83
CA ASP A 14 27.95 -8.00 23.28
C ASP A 14 29.37 -7.46 23.09
N ALA A 15 30.28 -7.81 23.99
CA ALA A 15 31.70 -7.46 23.87
C ALA A 15 32.30 -8.05 22.59
N CYS A 16 32.07 -9.35 22.36
CA CYS A 16 32.46 -10.03 21.13
C CYS A 16 31.82 -9.37 19.89
N LYS A 17 30.56 -8.93 19.98
CA LYS A 17 29.91 -8.18 18.89
C LYS A 17 30.61 -6.86 18.60
N GLN A 18 31.03 -6.11 19.61
CA GLN A 18 31.74 -4.84 19.42
C GLN A 18 33.14 -5.05 18.85
N ASP A 19 33.90 -5.99 19.42
CA ASP A 19 35.29 -6.26 19.04
C ASP A 19 35.43 -6.79 17.61
N HIS A 20 34.49 -7.64 17.18
CA HIS A 20 34.54 -8.27 15.85
C HIS A 20 33.69 -7.57 14.79
N ARG A 21 32.98 -6.47 15.13
CA ARG A 21 32.10 -5.77 14.18
C ARG A 21 32.84 -5.25 12.95
N SER A 22 34.06 -4.78 13.13
CA SER A 22 34.90 -4.23 12.06
C SER A 22 35.28 -5.29 11.04
N GLN A 23 35.65 -6.50 11.50
CA GLN A 23 36.02 -7.64 10.66
C GLN A 23 34.84 -8.16 9.84
N HIS A 24 33.63 -8.10 10.42
CA HIS A 24 32.40 -8.55 9.78
C HIS A 24 31.73 -7.49 8.88
N LYS A 25 32.09 -6.19 9.01
CA LYS A 25 31.34 -5.07 8.42
C LYS A 25 31.08 -5.20 6.92
N GLU A 26 32.10 -5.54 6.14
CA GLU A 26 31.95 -5.65 4.67
C GLU A 26 31.14 -6.87 4.25
N ALA A 27 31.38 -8.03 4.88
CA ALA A 27 30.56 -9.23 4.66
C ALA A 27 29.09 -9.00 5.05
N CYS A 28 28.85 -8.28 6.14
CA CYS A 28 27.51 -7.88 6.59
C CYS A 28 26.77 -7.03 5.56
N LYS A 29 27.43 -5.98 5.04
CA LYS A 29 26.84 -5.09 4.02
C LYS A 29 26.48 -5.87 2.76
N LYS A 30 27.39 -6.70 2.27
CA LYS A 30 27.16 -7.52 1.08
C LYS A 30 25.94 -8.42 1.27
N ARG A 31 25.87 -9.12 2.40
CA ARG A 31 24.74 -10.00 2.68
C ARG A 31 23.43 -9.23 2.89
N ALA A 32 23.47 -8.09 3.55
CA ALA A 32 22.29 -7.25 3.72
C ALA A 32 21.72 -6.81 2.36
N ALA A 33 22.58 -6.46 1.40
CA ALA A 33 22.18 -6.17 0.03
C ALA A 33 21.59 -7.41 -0.68
N GLU A 34 22.22 -8.59 -0.54
CA GLU A 34 21.67 -9.85 -1.08
C GLU A 34 20.30 -10.19 -0.50
N LEU A 35 20.10 -10.01 0.81
CA LEU A 35 18.82 -10.24 1.48
C LEU A 35 17.77 -9.22 1.03
N HIS A 36 18.16 -7.96 0.90
CA HIS A 36 17.29 -6.89 0.39
C HIS A 36 16.84 -7.17 -1.05
N ASP A 37 17.76 -7.51 -1.94
CA ASP A 37 17.46 -7.89 -3.33
C ASP A 37 16.55 -9.14 -3.35
N ALA A 38 16.85 -10.14 -2.53
CA ALA A 38 16.00 -11.32 -2.41
C ALA A 38 14.57 -10.98 -1.97
N LEU A 39 14.37 -9.98 -1.10
CA LEU A 39 13.04 -9.51 -0.72
C LEU A 39 12.32 -8.82 -1.89
N LEU A 40 13.01 -7.94 -2.62
CA LEU A 40 12.44 -7.21 -3.75
C LEU A 40 12.00 -8.12 -4.91
N PHE A 41 12.74 -9.20 -5.16
CA PHE A 41 12.47 -10.09 -6.29
C PHE A 41 11.71 -11.37 -5.91
N LYS A 42 11.39 -11.55 -4.62
CA LYS A 42 10.58 -12.69 -4.19
C LYS A 42 9.13 -12.44 -4.56
N GLN A 43 8.57 -13.32 -5.39
CA GLN A 43 7.14 -13.32 -5.63
C GLN A 43 6.39 -13.64 -4.31
N PRO A 44 5.48 -12.77 -3.85
CA PRO A 44 4.72 -13.04 -2.65
C PRO A 44 3.69 -14.15 -2.90
N GLU A 45 3.38 -14.92 -1.86
CA GLU A 45 2.39 -16.01 -1.94
C GLU A 45 0.97 -15.49 -2.21
N SER A 46 0.70 -14.23 -1.85
CA SER A 46 -0.57 -13.53 -2.09
C SER A 46 -0.33 -12.05 -2.40
N SER A 47 -1.29 -11.40 -3.07
CA SER A 47 -1.29 -9.94 -3.19
C SER A 47 -1.44 -9.30 -1.81
N ASN A 48 -0.85 -8.10 -1.62
CA ASN A 48 -1.13 -7.19 -0.50
C ASN A 48 -2.61 -6.81 -0.36
N LEU A 49 -3.42 -7.02 -1.40
CA LEU A 49 -4.87 -6.80 -1.40
C LEU A 49 -5.66 -8.04 -0.93
N GLY A 50 -4.98 -9.18 -0.71
CA GLY A 50 -5.59 -10.45 -0.32
C GLY A 50 -6.41 -11.07 -1.46
N ASP A 51 -7.49 -11.74 -1.08
CA ASP A 51 -8.40 -12.41 -2.01
C ASP A 51 -9.66 -11.55 -2.26
N CYS A 52 -10.26 -11.73 -3.43
CA CYS A 52 -11.53 -11.10 -3.76
C CYS A 52 -12.61 -11.53 -2.76
N ALA A 53 -13.31 -10.56 -2.18
CA ALA A 53 -14.35 -10.82 -1.18
C ALA A 53 -15.59 -11.56 -1.71
N ILE A 54 -15.69 -11.81 -3.02
CA ILE A 54 -16.79 -12.55 -3.66
C ILE A 54 -16.34 -13.92 -4.17
N CYS A 55 -15.30 -13.96 -5.03
CA CYS A 55 -14.86 -15.22 -5.64
C CYS A 55 -13.71 -15.91 -4.91
N CYS A 56 -13.15 -15.29 -3.86
CA CYS A 56 -12.02 -15.81 -3.08
C CYS A 56 -10.77 -16.12 -3.92
N LEU A 57 -10.66 -15.56 -5.13
CA LEU A 57 -9.47 -15.64 -5.95
C LEU A 57 -8.46 -14.56 -5.53
N PRO A 58 -7.16 -14.84 -5.59
CA PRO A 58 -6.12 -13.85 -5.33
C PRO A 58 -6.33 -12.60 -6.16
N MET A 59 -6.25 -11.44 -5.52
CA MET A 59 -6.53 -10.16 -6.19
C MET A 59 -5.44 -9.83 -7.21
N PRO A 60 -5.82 -9.49 -8.46
CA PRO A 60 -4.84 -9.05 -9.45
C PRO A 60 -4.28 -7.68 -9.06
N LEU A 61 -2.96 -7.50 -9.27
CA LEU A 61 -2.18 -6.33 -8.84
C LEU A 61 -2.72 -4.98 -9.36
N TYR A 62 -3.44 -4.96 -10.50
CA TYR A 62 -3.83 -3.72 -11.18
C TYR A 62 -5.34 -3.61 -11.51
N SER A 63 -6.20 -4.50 -11.01
CA SER A 63 -7.59 -4.60 -11.49
C SER A 63 -8.59 -4.95 -10.40
N ASN A 64 -8.75 -4.03 -9.46
CA ASN A 64 -9.64 -4.16 -8.32
C ASN A 64 -10.44 -2.88 -8.08
N ILE A 65 -11.60 -3.03 -7.44
CA ILE A 65 -12.51 -1.95 -7.09
C ILE A 65 -12.77 -2.01 -5.59
N MET A 66 -12.56 -0.88 -4.92
CA MET A 66 -13.00 -0.71 -3.55
C MET A 66 -14.48 -0.32 -3.53
N LEU A 67 -15.27 -1.10 -2.79
CA LEU A 67 -16.65 -0.84 -2.47
C LEU A 67 -16.71 0.12 -1.28
N ILE A 68 -17.24 1.31 -1.50
CA ILE A 68 -17.05 2.43 -0.58
C ILE A 68 -17.96 2.33 0.64
N CYS A 69 -19.14 1.72 0.49
CA CYS A 69 -20.09 1.47 1.59
C CYS A 69 -19.56 0.45 2.61
N CYS A 70 -19.08 -0.72 2.16
CA CYS A 70 -18.63 -1.80 3.05
C CYS A 70 -17.10 -1.87 3.22
N GLY A 71 -16.36 -1.00 2.53
CA GLY A 71 -14.90 -0.92 2.57
C GLY A 71 -14.17 -2.14 2.02
N LYS A 72 -14.88 -3.05 1.35
CA LYS A 72 -14.32 -4.29 0.79
C LYS A 72 -13.78 -4.04 -0.60
N VAL A 73 -12.75 -4.79 -0.97
CA VAL A 73 -12.19 -4.74 -2.32
C VAL A 73 -12.61 -6.01 -3.07
N ILE A 74 -13.06 -5.85 -4.31
CA ILE A 74 -13.46 -6.96 -5.20
C ILE A 74 -12.72 -6.86 -6.54
N CYS A 75 -12.57 -7.98 -7.23
CA CYS A 75 -11.96 -7.98 -8.56
C CYS A 75 -12.91 -7.35 -9.60
N ASN A 76 -12.34 -6.80 -10.67
CA ASN A 76 -13.11 -6.22 -11.77
C ASN A 76 -14.09 -7.20 -12.40
N GLY A 77 -13.77 -8.50 -12.41
CA GLY A 77 -14.65 -9.55 -12.93
C GLY A 77 -15.95 -9.65 -12.13
N CYS A 78 -15.87 -9.75 -10.80
CA CYS A 78 -17.06 -9.79 -9.95
C CYS A 78 -17.87 -8.49 -10.04
N ASN A 79 -17.22 -7.33 -10.12
CA ASN A 79 -17.90 -6.06 -10.29
C ASN A 79 -18.64 -5.98 -11.64
N HIS A 80 -18.01 -6.46 -12.72
CA HIS A 80 -18.62 -6.49 -14.04
C HIS A 80 -19.80 -7.45 -14.11
N ALA A 81 -19.66 -8.66 -13.55
CA ALA A 81 -20.74 -9.64 -13.49
C ALA A 81 -21.98 -9.09 -12.75
N LYS A 82 -21.78 -8.37 -11.63
CA LYS A 82 -22.87 -7.70 -10.92
C LYS A 82 -23.57 -6.66 -11.80
N LYS A 83 -22.81 -5.79 -12.49
CA LYS A 83 -23.37 -4.79 -13.39
C LYS A 83 -24.20 -5.42 -14.52
N MET A 84 -23.69 -6.48 -15.15
CA MET A 84 -24.42 -7.18 -16.22
C MET A 84 -25.75 -7.76 -15.70
N SER A 85 -25.74 -8.40 -14.52
CA SER A 85 -26.96 -8.91 -13.92
C SER A 85 -27.97 -7.81 -13.55
N GLU A 86 -27.51 -6.64 -13.11
CA GLU A 86 -28.38 -5.49 -12.80
C GLU A 86 -28.98 -4.90 -14.08
N GLU A 87 -28.19 -4.76 -15.15
CA GLU A 87 -28.66 -4.26 -16.44
C GLU A 87 -29.70 -5.20 -17.08
N GLU A 88 -29.44 -6.51 -17.09
CA GLU A 88 -30.38 -7.52 -17.61
C GLU A 88 -31.70 -7.53 -16.86
N ALA A 89 -31.65 -7.33 -15.54
CA ALA A 89 -32.84 -7.29 -14.69
C ALA A 89 -33.46 -5.89 -14.58
N SER A 90 -32.90 -4.87 -15.24
CA SER A 90 -33.32 -3.46 -15.13
C SER A 90 -33.40 -2.97 -13.67
N LEU A 91 -32.41 -3.38 -12.86
CA LEU A 91 -32.29 -3.00 -11.44
C LEU A 91 -31.36 -1.80 -11.27
N ASP A 92 -31.62 -1.01 -10.24
CA ASP A 92 -30.73 0.08 -9.85
C ASP A 92 -29.36 -0.45 -9.35
N PRO A 93 -28.25 0.26 -9.64
CA PRO A 93 -26.93 -0.15 -9.20
C PRO A 93 -26.81 -0.25 -7.68
N SER A 94 -26.29 -1.38 -7.20
CA SER A 94 -26.14 -1.68 -5.78
C SER A 94 -24.78 -2.31 -5.48
N CYS A 95 -24.38 -2.22 -4.20
CA CYS A 95 -23.16 -2.85 -3.74
C CYS A 95 -23.23 -4.38 -3.92
N PRO A 96 -22.23 -5.00 -4.58
CA PRO A 96 -22.18 -6.45 -4.76
C PRO A 96 -22.14 -7.28 -3.47
N ILE A 97 -21.80 -6.67 -2.32
CA ILE A 97 -21.63 -7.37 -1.04
C ILE A 97 -22.77 -7.06 -0.06
N CYS A 98 -23.00 -5.78 0.27
CA CYS A 98 -24.02 -5.40 1.24
C CYS A 98 -25.36 -4.99 0.62
N GLN A 99 -25.46 -4.99 -0.71
CA GLN A 99 -26.68 -4.63 -1.47
C GLN A 99 -27.21 -3.21 -1.21
N GLU A 100 -26.47 -2.37 -0.48
CA GLU A 100 -26.81 -0.95 -0.37
C GLU A 100 -26.80 -0.29 -1.75
N PRO A 101 -27.79 0.56 -2.06
CA PRO A 101 -27.83 1.29 -3.33
C PRO A 101 -26.58 2.15 -3.50
N ALA A 102 -26.19 2.40 -4.75
CA ALA A 102 -25.04 3.25 -5.04
C ALA A 102 -25.18 4.61 -4.32
N PRO A 103 -24.20 5.02 -3.50
CA PRO A 103 -24.31 6.22 -2.69
C PRO A 103 -24.35 7.47 -3.56
N THR A 104 -25.07 8.51 -3.11
CA THR A 104 -24.97 9.84 -3.72
C THR A 104 -23.59 10.44 -3.45
N THR A 105 -23.21 11.49 -4.19
CA THR A 105 -21.93 12.19 -3.97
C THR A 105 -21.77 12.73 -2.54
N LYS A 106 -22.86 13.17 -1.90
CA LYS A 106 -22.83 13.65 -0.50
C LYS A 106 -22.68 12.51 0.50
N ASP A 107 -23.33 11.38 0.25
CA ASP A 107 -23.18 10.20 1.11
C ASP A 107 -21.74 9.68 1.02
N LEU A 108 -21.16 9.70 -0.18
CA LEU A 108 -19.78 9.31 -0.45
C LEU A 108 -18.77 10.09 0.40
N GLU A 109 -18.86 11.43 0.41
CA GLU A 109 -17.97 12.28 1.23
C GLU A 109 -18.08 11.90 2.72
N LYS A 110 -19.30 11.73 3.23
CA LYS A 110 -19.54 11.38 4.64
C LYS A 110 -18.95 10.01 5.00
N PHE A 111 -19.09 9.01 4.12
CA PHE A 111 -18.51 7.68 4.32
C PHE A 111 -16.98 7.73 4.33
N MET A 112 -16.37 8.44 3.39
CA MET A 112 -14.92 8.60 3.33
C MET A 112 -14.39 9.31 4.58
N MET A 113 -15.03 10.39 5.02
CA MET A 113 -14.68 11.07 6.27
C MET A 113 -14.74 10.16 7.48
N LYS A 114 -15.76 9.27 7.57
CA LYS A 114 -15.86 8.29 8.65
C LYS A 114 -14.70 7.30 8.63
N ARG A 115 -14.32 6.78 7.46
CA ARG A 115 -13.20 5.83 7.31
C ARG A 115 -11.84 6.48 7.61
N ILE A 116 -11.64 7.74 7.17
CA ILE A 116 -10.44 8.52 7.50
C ILE A 116 -10.31 8.70 9.02
N LYS A 117 -11.41 9.00 9.72
CA LYS A 117 -11.44 9.09 11.20
C LYS A 117 -11.11 7.76 11.88
N MET A 118 -11.39 6.64 11.23
CA MET A 118 -11.04 5.30 11.70
C MET A 118 -9.62 4.86 11.31
N ASN A 119 -8.81 5.78 10.77
CA ASN A 119 -7.47 5.49 10.26
C ASN A 119 -7.44 4.37 9.21
N ASP A 120 -8.44 4.32 8.33
CA ASP A 120 -8.42 3.41 7.20
C ASP A 120 -7.34 3.85 6.19
N PRO A 121 -6.28 3.06 5.97
CA PRO A 121 -5.15 3.44 5.12
C PRO A 121 -5.58 3.74 3.68
N ILE A 122 -6.55 2.99 3.15
CA ILE A 122 -6.95 3.12 1.76
C ILE A 122 -7.80 4.38 1.58
N ALA A 123 -8.67 4.71 2.55
CA ALA A 123 -9.44 5.94 2.54
C ALA A 123 -8.54 7.18 2.69
N ILE A 124 -7.53 7.12 3.57
CA ILE A 124 -6.54 8.20 3.74
C ILE A 124 -5.73 8.41 2.44
N ARG A 125 -5.25 7.33 1.81
CA ARG A 125 -4.57 7.43 0.51
C ARG A 125 -5.49 8.06 -0.55
N HIS A 126 -6.75 7.64 -0.61
CA HIS A 126 -7.70 8.19 -1.58
C HIS A 126 -7.87 9.70 -1.40
N GLU A 127 -7.98 10.18 -0.16
CA GLU A 127 -8.02 11.61 0.15
C GLU A 127 -6.74 12.33 -0.32
N GLY A 128 -5.57 11.72 -0.11
CA GLY A 128 -4.31 12.26 -0.64
C GLY A 128 -4.29 12.38 -2.17
N ILE A 129 -4.88 11.42 -2.90
CA ILE A 129 -5.01 11.49 -4.37
C ILE A 129 -5.90 12.68 -4.76
N GLU A 130 -7.03 12.86 -4.09
CA GLU A 130 -7.94 13.98 -4.36
C GLU A 130 -7.28 15.34 -4.07
N GLN A 131 -6.49 15.44 -3.00
CA GLN A 131 -5.72 16.64 -2.68
C GLN A 131 -4.64 16.92 -3.73
N SER A 132 -3.93 15.88 -4.18
CA SER A 132 -2.94 16.00 -5.24
C SER A 132 -3.56 16.45 -6.57
N ARG A 133 -4.76 15.94 -6.92
CA ARG A 133 -5.52 16.38 -8.11
C ARG A 133 -5.92 17.85 -8.03
N LYS A 134 -6.19 18.35 -6.83
CA LYS A 134 -6.50 19.77 -6.56
C LYS A 134 -5.23 20.65 -6.46
N GLY A 135 -4.03 20.07 -6.57
CA GLY A 135 -2.75 20.76 -6.44
C GLY A 135 -2.30 21.01 -5.00
N ASP A 136 -3.02 20.53 -3.99
CA ASP A 136 -2.61 20.61 -2.58
C ASP A 136 -1.67 19.45 -2.24
N TYR A 137 -0.44 19.55 -2.74
CA TYR A 137 0.57 18.52 -2.57
C TYR A 137 1.08 18.40 -1.13
N GLN A 138 0.98 19.45 -0.31
CA GLN A 138 1.40 19.40 1.09
C GLN A 138 0.45 18.54 1.92
N SER A 139 -0.87 18.73 1.74
CA SER A 139 -1.85 17.87 2.40
C SER A 139 -1.78 16.45 1.86
N ALA A 140 -1.60 16.29 0.53
CA ALA A 140 -1.45 14.99 -0.09
C ALA A 140 -0.25 14.23 0.49
N PHE A 141 0.92 14.88 0.62
CA PHE A 141 2.10 14.30 1.24
C PHE A 141 1.81 13.78 2.66
N LYS A 142 1.19 14.60 3.51
CA LYS A 142 0.83 14.21 4.88
C LYS A 142 -0.06 12.98 4.92
N ASN A 143 -1.08 12.93 4.06
CA ASN A 143 -1.99 11.79 3.99
C ASN A 143 -1.33 10.55 3.42
N PHE A 144 -0.48 10.66 2.40
CA PHE A 144 0.28 9.52 1.90
C PHE A 144 1.26 8.98 2.95
N THR A 145 1.98 9.84 3.67
CA THR A 145 2.83 9.42 4.79
C THR A 145 2.03 8.66 5.84
N LYS A 146 0.89 9.21 6.27
CA LYS A 146 0.02 8.54 7.25
C LYS A 146 -0.51 7.20 6.74
N ALA A 147 -0.93 7.11 5.49
CA ALA A 147 -1.41 5.86 4.91
C ALA A 147 -0.28 4.81 4.79
N ALA A 148 0.93 5.25 4.44
CA ALA A 148 2.12 4.40 4.37
C ALA A 148 2.52 3.85 5.75
N GLU A 149 2.50 4.68 6.79
CA GLU A 149 2.71 4.26 8.20
C GLU A 149 1.69 3.22 8.67
N LEU A 150 0.49 3.22 8.08
CA LEU A 150 -0.57 2.26 8.32
C LEU A 150 -0.48 1.01 7.42
N GLY A 151 0.64 0.84 6.69
CA GLY A 151 0.94 -0.34 5.87
C GLY A 151 0.40 -0.29 4.44
N ASN A 152 0.00 0.88 3.93
CA ASN A 152 -0.46 1.00 2.55
C ASN A 152 0.71 1.10 1.56
N ALA A 153 1.05 0.00 0.89
CA ALA A 153 2.10 -0.03 -0.13
C ALA A 153 1.85 0.98 -1.28
N ASP A 154 0.60 1.14 -1.72
CA ASP A 154 0.28 2.10 -2.78
C ASP A 154 0.54 3.56 -2.35
N ALA A 155 0.47 3.88 -1.05
CA ALA A 155 0.79 5.20 -0.54
C ALA A 155 2.30 5.48 -0.62
N HIS A 156 3.15 4.46 -0.45
CA HIS A 156 4.58 4.58 -0.74
C HIS A 156 4.83 4.89 -2.22
N TYR A 157 4.10 4.25 -3.14
CA TYR A 157 4.20 4.60 -4.56
C TYR A 157 3.85 6.07 -4.81
N GLN A 158 2.77 6.59 -4.19
CA GLN A 158 2.41 8.01 -4.30
C GLN A 158 3.48 8.95 -3.72
N LEU A 159 4.07 8.63 -2.56
CA LEU A 159 5.19 9.39 -2.00
C LEU A 159 6.40 9.43 -2.95
N SER A 160 6.71 8.31 -3.61
CA SER A 160 7.80 8.27 -4.58
C SER A 160 7.57 9.24 -5.75
N LEU A 161 6.32 9.38 -6.21
CA LEU A 161 5.97 10.34 -7.27
C LEU A 161 6.11 11.78 -6.80
N LEU A 162 5.80 12.07 -5.53
CA LEU A 162 5.99 13.41 -4.96
C LEU A 162 7.48 13.79 -4.91
N TYR A 163 8.34 12.88 -4.42
CA TYR A 163 9.79 13.10 -4.40
C TYR A 163 10.42 13.15 -5.79
N GLN A 164 9.94 12.34 -6.75
CA GLN A 164 10.42 12.39 -8.13
C GLN A 164 10.14 13.74 -8.79
N ASN A 165 8.92 14.26 -8.58
CA ASN A 165 8.45 15.47 -9.25
C ASN A 165 8.76 16.76 -8.48
N GLY A 166 9.04 16.67 -7.18
CA GLY A 166 9.21 17.83 -6.30
C GLY A 166 7.88 18.50 -5.97
N HIS A 167 6.80 17.72 -5.86
CA HIS A 167 5.46 18.21 -5.59
C HIS A 167 5.20 18.24 -4.08
N GLY A 168 5.12 19.45 -3.51
CA GLY A 168 4.91 19.63 -2.07
C GLY A 168 6.13 19.29 -1.19
N VAL A 169 7.20 18.76 -1.79
CA VAL A 169 8.49 18.43 -1.18
C VAL A 169 9.62 18.71 -2.16
N GLU A 170 10.86 18.83 -1.68
CA GLU A 170 12.03 18.91 -2.56
C GLU A 170 12.25 17.57 -3.28
N LYS A 171 12.86 17.65 -4.48
CA LYS A 171 13.22 16.45 -5.22
C LYS A 171 14.33 15.71 -4.48
N ASP A 172 14.08 14.43 -4.19
CA ASP A 172 15.06 13.57 -3.51
C ASP A 172 15.03 12.17 -4.14
N LYS A 173 16.12 11.84 -4.84
CA LYS A 173 16.24 10.55 -5.53
C LYS A 173 16.38 9.38 -4.56
N GLN A 174 17.00 9.58 -3.40
CA GLN A 174 17.15 8.52 -2.41
C GLN A 174 15.80 8.19 -1.77
N GLN A 175 15.01 9.22 -1.43
CA GLN A 175 13.65 9.02 -0.90
C GLN A 175 12.70 8.44 -1.96
N GLU A 176 12.82 8.86 -3.22
CA GLU A 176 12.08 8.25 -4.33
C GLU A 176 12.33 6.73 -4.40
N VAL A 177 13.60 6.32 -4.45
CA VAL A 177 13.97 4.89 -4.54
C VAL A 177 13.51 4.13 -3.31
N HIS A 178 13.74 4.68 -2.11
CA HIS A 178 13.32 4.07 -0.85
C HIS A 178 11.81 3.78 -0.82
N HIS A 179 10.99 4.75 -1.22
CA HIS A 179 9.54 4.55 -1.26
C HIS A 179 9.09 3.62 -2.39
N ARG A 180 9.81 3.55 -3.51
CA ARG A 180 9.51 2.56 -4.57
C ARG A 180 9.80 1.14 -4.10
N GLU A 181 10.90 0.94 -3.37
CA GLU A 181 11.24 -0.35 -2.77
C GLU A 181 10.19 -0.78 -1.75
N LEU A 182 9.76 0.12 -0.85
CA LEU A 182 8.68 -0.16 0.11
C LEU A 182 7.30 -0.39 -0.52
N ALA A 183 7.08 0.10 -1.74
CA ALA A 183 5.85 -0.20 -2.48
C ALA A 183 5.89 -1.59 -3.16
N ALA A 184 7.09 -2.16 -3.34
CA ALA A 184 7.30 -3.42 -4.04
C ALA A 184 7.35 -4.65 -3.11
N ILE A 185 7.67 -4.44 -1.82
CA ILE A 185 7.77 -5.47 -0.78
C ILE A 185 6.46 -5.53 0.01
#